data_AF-A0A7K8JKA1-F1
#
_entry.id   AF-A0A7K8JKA1-F1
#
_cell.length_a   1.000
_cell.length_b   1.000
_cell.length_c   1.000
_cell.angle_alpha   90.00
_cell.angle_beta   90.00
_cell.angle_gamma   90.00
#
_symmetry.space_group_name_H-M   'P 1'
#
loop_
_entity.id
_entity.type
_entity.pdbx_description
1 polymer ?
#
loop_
_entity_poly.entity_id
_entity_poly.type
_entity_poly.pdbx_seq_one_letter_code
_entity_poly.pdbx_strand_id
1 'polypeptide(L)'
;SGNGMIGNIYSMGLALQALETSSEFYAPREWDRAQAFGVVYNHDYQQPMAMAQVLPALVGKSYLNADTHALCQVGCPRCPPCPLSPSTAPITVQFSITNTLKNYFHYSTSVCVPGNSTLLRVMKVARREKPDIFCFQTEQTSWGPFVTSIHGLAGNKTQRTYWQFFSCWSPLQEGVGTYKPKNWEHIQAIFSTY
;
A
#
# COMPACT_ATOMS: atom_id res chain seq x y z
N SER A 1 -20.45 16.98 4.82
CA SER A 1 -19.71 17.00 3.55
C SER A 1 -18.44 16.19 3.74
N GLY A 2 -18.21 15.15 2.92
CA GLY A 2 -17.02 14.30 2.98
C GLY A 2 -15.84 14.98 2.28
N ASN A 3 -14.63 14.45 2.47
CA ASN A 3 -13.39 14.96 1.84
C ASN A 3 -13.25 14.59 0.35
N GLY A 4 -14.32 14.19 -0.33
CA GLY A 4 -14.30 13.72 -1.72
C GLY A 4 -13.70 12.33 -1.95
N MET A 5 -13.24 11.63 -0.91
CA MET A 5 -12.58 10.32 -1.02
C MET A 5 -13.58 9.15 -0.91
N ILE A 6 -13.45 8.17 -1.80
CA ILE A 6 -14.24 6.94 -1.81
C ILE A 6 -13.29 5.76 -1.57
N GLY A 7 -13.40 5.17 -0.37
CA GLY A 7 -12.41 4.21 0.12
C GLY A 7 -11.14 4.91 0.58
N ASN A 8 -10.00 4.60 -0.05
CA ASN A 8 -8.71 5.26 0.18
C ASN A 8 -8.13 5.82 -1.14
N ILE A 9 -6.97 6.46 -1.05
CA ILE A 9 -6.32 7.07 -2.22
C ILE A 9 -5.94 6.08 -3.32
N TYR A 10 -5.71 4.81 -2.96
CA TYR A 10 -5.33 3.73 -3.87
C TYR A 10 -6.54 3.07 -4.55
N SER A 11 -7.75 3.15 -3.95
CA SER A 11 -8.99 2.72 -4.59
C SER A 11 -9.67 3.80 -5.43
N MET A 12 -9.29 5.07 -5.20
CA MET A 12 -9.99 6.23 -5.76
C MET A 12 -10.00 6.26 -7.29
N GLY A 13 -8.90 5.85 -7.95
CA GLY A 13 -8.83 5.77 -9.42
C GLY A 13 -9.85 4.81 -10.04
N LEU A 14 -10.11 3.68 -9.39
CA LEU A 14 -11.13 2.72 -9.83
C LEU A 14 -12.54 3.22 -9.51
N ALA A 15 -12.73 3.85 -8.35
CA ALA A 15 -14.00 4.44 -7.96
C ALA A 15 -14.44 5.54 -8.94
N LEU A 16 -13.50 6.39 -9.38
CA LEU A 16 -13.73 7.42 -10.40
C LEU A 16 -14.23 6.81 -11.72
N GLN A 17 -13.53 5.79 -12.23
CA GLN A 17 -13.93 5.11 -13.46
C GLN A 17 -15.33 4.50 -13.34
N ALA A 18 -15.63 3.82 -12.23
CA ALA A 18 -16.93 3.21 -12.01
C ALA A 18 -18.06 4.24 -12.00
N LEU A 19 -17.91 5.32 -11.22
CA LEU A 19 -18.94 6.36 -11.08
C LEU A 19 -19.17 7.14 -12.37
N GLU A 20 -18.12 7.41 -13.13
CA GLU A 20 -18.25 8.05 -14.45
C GLU A 20 -19.04 7.18 -15.44
N THR A 21 -18.96 5.84 -15.30
CA THR A 21 -19.69 4.90 -16.16
C THR A 21 -21.08 4.54 -15.67
N SER A 22 -21.45 4.93 -14.44
CA SER A 22 -22.70 4.52 -13.78
C SER A 22 -23.58 5.71 -13.36
N SER A 23 -23.57 6.79 -14.16
CA SER A 23 -24.22 8.08 -13.83
C SER A 23 -25.71 7.99 -13.54
N GLU A 24 -26.38 6.95 -14.04
CA GLU A 24 -27.81 6.71 -13.90
C GLU A 24 -28.23 6.19 -12.51
N PHE A 25 -27.29 5.75 -11.65
CA PHE A 25 -27.62 4.98 -10.44
C PHE A 25 -27.40 5.69 -9.09
N TYR A 26 -26.86 6.91 -9.05
CA TYR A 26 -26.56 7.59 -7.77
C TYR A 26 -27.45 8.80 -7.45
N ALA A 27 -28.42 9.14 -8.31
CA ALA A 27 -29.47 10.09 -7.94
C ALA A 27 -30.30 9.55 -6.75
N PRO A 28 -30.67 10.38 -5.76
CA PRO A 28 -30.56 11.85 -5.71
C PRO A 28 -29.27 12.38 -5.05
N ARG A 29 -28.30 11.52 -4.69
CA ARG A 29 -27.03 11.98 -4.10
C ARG A 29 -26.09 12.45 -5.22
N GLU A 30 -25.97 13.77 -5.36
CA GLU A 30 -24.96 14.35 -6.23
C GLU A 30 -23.55 14.02 -5.70
N TRP A 31 -22.76 13.38 -6.55
CA TRP A 31 -21.35 13.13 -6.31
C TRP A 31 -20.54 14.30 -6.88
N ASP A 32 -19.76 14.96 -6.04
CA ASP A 32 -18.86 16.04 -6.46
C ASP A 32 -17.61 15.46 -7.15
N ARG A 33 -17.71 15.30 -8.46
CA ARG A 33 -16.63 14.81 -9.33
C ARG A 33 -15.39 15.70 -9.24
N ALA A 34 -15.55 17.03 -9.16
CA ALA A 34 -14.42 17.95 -9.14
C ALA A 34 -13.62 17.80 -7.84
N GLN A 35 -14.31 17.67 -6.72
CA GLN A 35 -13.69 17.39 -5.42
C GLN A 35 -12.94 16.04 -5.44
N ALA A 36 -13.59 14.98 -5.94
CA ALA A 36 -13.00 13.65 -6.03
C ALA A 36 -11.78 13.57 -6.96
N PHE A 37 -11.83 14.27 -8.10
CA PHE A 37 -10.70 14.41 -9.02
C PHE A 37 -9.55 15.17 -8.37
N GLY A 38 -9.83 16.25 -7.65
CA GLY A 38 -8.83 17.04 -6.92
C GLY A 38 -8.05 16.21 -5.90
N VAL A 39 -8.68 15.22 -5.25
CA VAL A 39 -8.02 14.32 -4.30
C VAL A 39 -6.95 13.47 -4.99
N VAL A 40 -7.26 12.88 -6.15
CA VAL A 40 -6.29 12.04 -6.87
C VAL A 40 -5.23 12.86 -7.60
N TYR A 41 -5.61 13.98 -8.20
CA TYR A 41 -4.69 14.81 -8.97
C TYR A 41 -3.55 15.37 -8.12
N ASN A 42 -3.83 15.72 -6.86
CA ASN A 42 -2.86 16.32 -5.96
C ASN A 42 -2.04 15.30 -5.15
N HIS A 43 -2.25 13.99 -5.35
CA HIS A 43 -1.51 12.97 -4.62
C HIS A 43 -0.22 12.55 -5.35
N ASP A 44 0.86 12.41 -4.59
CA ASP A 44 2.14 11.93 -5.12
C ASP A 44 2.20 10.40 -5.12
N TYR A 45 1.97 9.80 -6.28
CA TYR A 45 2.00 8.35 -6.47
C TYR A 45 3.43 7.86 -6.73
N GLN A 46 4.06 7.32 -5.69
CA GLN A 46 5.39 6.72 -5.77
C GLN A 46 5.36 5.26 -6.31
N GLN A 47 4.19 4.62 -6.34
CA GLN A 47 4.03 3.22 -6.74
C GLN A 47 3.51 3.09 -8.18
N PRO A 48 4.24 2.41 -9.09
CA PRO A 48 3.84 2.28 -10.49
C PRO A 48 2.43 1.69 -10.68
N MET A 49 2.07 0.69 -9.88
CA MET A 49 0.73 0.08 -9.96
C MET A 49 -0.38 1.03 -9.51
N ALA A 50 -0.14 1.84 -8.46
CA ALA A 50 -1.09 2.88 -8.05
C ALA A 50 -1.29 3.92 -9.15
N MET A 51 -0.19 4.33 -9.80
CA MET A 51 -0.24 5.22 -10.96
C MET A 51 -1.03 4.58 -12.12
N ALA A 52 -0.78 3.31 -12.42
CA ALA A 52 -1.49 2.59 -13.49
C ALA A 52 -3.01 2.50 -13.25
N GLN A 53 -3.45 2.40 -11.99
CA GLN A 53 -4.89 2.35 -11.65
C GLN A 53 -5.58 3.72 -11.71
N VAL A 54 -4.86 4.81 -11.43
CA VAL A 54 -5.43 6.16 -11.42
C VAL A 54 -5.31 6.87 -12.78
N LEU A 55 -4.29 6.54 -13.56
CA LEU A 55 -4.01 7.20 -14.84
C LEU A 55 -5.21 7.23 -15.80
N PRO A 56 -5.98 6.13 -16.02
CA PRO A 56 -7.14 6.18 -16.88
C PRO A 56 -8.14 7.28 -16.45
N ALA A 57 -8.48 7.35 -15.17
CA ALA A 57 -9.38 8.37 -14.64
C ALA A 57 -8.82 9.80 -14.83
N LEU A 58 -7.51 9.99 -14.62
CA LEU A 58 -6.85 11.29 -14.81
C LEU A 58 -6.91 11.79 -16.26
N VAL A 59 -6.92 10.88 -17.23
CA VAL A 59 -7.05 11.21 -18.66
C VAL A 59 -8.48 11.10 -19.19
N GLY A 60 -9.48 10.98 -18.29
CA GLY A 60 -10.90 10.88 -18.65
C GLY A 60 -11.24 9.61 -19.43
N LYS A 61 -10.58 8.49 -19.10
CA LYS A 61 -10.78 7.16 -19.68
C LYS A 61 -11.16 6.15 -18.60
N SER A 62 -11.87 5.11 -19.02
CA SER A 62 -12.12 3.91 -18.21
C SER A 62 -11.63 2.67 -18.93
N TYR A 63 -11.58 1.53 -18.23
CA TYR A 63 -11.30 0.24 -18.86
C TYR A 63 -12.32 -0.13 -19.96
N LEU A 64 -13.53 0.45 -19.98
CA LEU A 64 -14.49 0.24 -21.07
C LEU A 64 -14.06 0.92 -22.38
N ASN A 65 -13.12 1.88 -22.31
CA ASN A 65 -12.53 2.52 -23.47
C ASN A 65 -11.31 1.76 -24.02
N ALA A 66 -10.95 0.61 -23.43
CA ALA A 66 -9.89 -0.24 -23.94
C ALA A 66 -10.37 -0.97 -25.20
N ASP A 67 -10.28 -0.30 -26.35
CA ASP A 67 -10.45 -0.93 -27.65
C ASP A 67 -9.16 -1.68 -28.04
N THR A 68 -9.31 -2.82 -28.69
CA THR A 68 -8.20 -3.65 -29.21
C THR A 68 -7.33 -2.94 -30.25
N HIS A 69 -7.81 -1.81 -30.80
CA HIS A 69 -7.12 -0.95 -31.77
C HIS A 69 -6.52 0.32 -31.14
N ALA A 70 -5.92 0.24 -29.96
CA ALA A 70 -5.20 1.36 -29.36
C ALA A 70 -4.09 1.86 -30.31
N LEU A 71 -4.30 3.04 -30.91
CA LEU A 71 -3.33 3.71 -31.76
C LEU A 71 -2.06 3.98 -30.94
N CYS A 72 -1.04 3.15 -31.17
CA CYS A 72 0.28 3.31 -30.58
C CYS A 72 0.98 4.52 -31.22
N GLN A 73 0.68 5.73 -30.74
CA GLN A 73 1.54 6.88 -30.98
C GLN A 73 2.65 6.86 -29.92
N VAL A 74 3.77 6.25 -30.31
CA VAL A 74 4.96 6.14 -29.47
C VAL A 74 5.73 7.46 -29.51
N GLY A 75 5.58 8.24 -28.45
CA GLY A 75 6.45 9.37 -28.14
C GLY A 75 6.61 9.46 -26.63
N CYS A 76 7.63 8.83 -26.07
CA CYS A 76 7.99 9.00 -24.65
C CYS A 76 8.97 10.17 -24.54
N PRO A 77 8.58 11.33 -23.97
CA PRO A 77 9.56 12.30 -23.55
C PRO A 77 10.41 11.70 -22.43
N ARG A 78 11.74 11.87 -22.52
CA ARG A 78 12.70 11.40 -21.50
C ARG A 78 12.42 12.13 -20.19
N CYS A 79 12.12 11.38 -19.12
CA CYS A 79 12.07 11.94 -17.77
C CYS A 79 13.48 12.32 -17.30
N PRO A 80 13.64 13.48 -16.65
CA PRO A 80 14.88 13.81 -15.95
C PRO A 80 15.12 12.84 -14.77
N PRO A 81 16.38 12.61 -14.38
CA PRO A 81 16.70 11.76 -13.23
C PRO A 81 16.11 12.34 -11.95
N CYS A 82 15.44 11.51 -11.15
CA CYS A 82 14.95 11.88 -9.83
C CYS A 82 16.13 12.26 -8.92
N PRO A 83 16.02 13.33 -8.11
CA PRO A 83 17.05 13.70 -7.15
C PRO A 83 17.22 12.59 -6.09
N LEU A 84 18.47 12.29 -5.77
CA LEU A 84 18.85 11.42 -4.65
C LEU A 84 18.31 12.03 -3.34
N SER A 85 17.57 11.24 -2.57
CA SER A 85 17.01 11.67 -1.30
C SER A 85 18.13 12.02 -0.31
N PRO A 86 17.99 13.11 0.49
CA PRO A 86 18.98 13.48 1.49
C PRO A 86 19.11 12.41 2.58
N SER A 87 20.31 12.31 3.16
CA SER A 87 20.57 11.44 4.31
C SER A 87 19.76 11.94 5.50
N THR A 88 18.75 11.16 5.89
CA THR A 88 17.89 11.45 7.05
C THR A 88 18.46 10.77 8.30
N ALA A 89 18.36 11.44 9.45
CA ALA A 89 18.76 10.88 10.75
C ALA A 89 18.16 9.48 10.99
N PRO A 90 18.88 8.56 11.67
CA PRO A 90 18.36 7.25 12.01
C PRO A 90 17.07 7.35 12.83
N ILE A 91 16.18 6.37 12.63
CA ILE A 91 14.93 6.24 13.36
C ILE A 91 14.88 4.89 14.08
N THR A 92 14.21 4.87 15.22
CA THR A 92 13.89 3.67 15.98
C THR A 92 12.42 3.33 15.78
N VAL A 93 12.10 2.11 15.36
CA VAL A 93 10.74 1.64 15.14
C VAL A 93 10.46 0.50 16.13
N GLN A 94 9.30 0.53 16.79
CA GLN A 94 8.83 -0.62 17.56
C GLN A 94 8.12 -1.58 16.60
N PHE A 95 8.62 -2.81 16.47
CA PHE A 95 8.05 -3.81 15.59
C PHE A 95 7.58 -5.04 16.39
N SER A 96 6.30 -5.34 16.31
CA SER A 96 5.70 -6.50 16.96
C SER A 96 5.00 -7.43 15.98
N ILE A 97 5.04 -8.72 16.29
CA ILE A 97 4.33 -9.77 15.57
C ILE A 97 3.39 -10.48 16.53
N THR A 98 2.14 -10.66 16.13
CA THR A 98 1.09 -11.24 16.99
C THR A 98 0.25 -12.23 16.20
N ASN A 99 -0.03 -13.37 16.80
CA ASN A 99 -1.05 -14.30 16.32
C ASN A 99 -2.09 -14.52 17.42
N THR A 100 -3.34 -14.17 17.13
CA THR A 100 -4.48 -14.33 18.07
C THR A 100 -5.44 -15.45 17.64
N LEU A 101 -5.28 -16.03 16.45
CA LEU A 101 -6.25 -16.98 15.90
C LEU A 101 -6.11 -18.38 16.52
N LYS A 102 -4.90 -18.95 16.52
CA LYS A 102 -4.58 -20.27 17.10
C LYS A 102 -3.12 -20.31 17.53
N ASN A 103 -2.78 -20.96 18.65
CA ASN A 103 -1.42 -20.99 19.18
C ASN A 103 -0.86 -19.58 19.39
N TYR A 104 -1.44 -18.88 20.37
CA TYR A 104 -1.11 -17.49 20.65
C TYR A 104 0.38 -17.27 20.80
N PHE A 105 0.89 -16.26 20.10
CA PHE A 105 2.22 -15.72 20.35
C PHE A 105 2.23 -14.21 20.14
N HIS A 106 3.11 -13.55 20.88
CA HIS A 106 3.39 -12.13 20.74
C HIS A 106 4.88 -11.89 20.99
N TYR A 107 5.54 -11.25 20.03
CA TYR A 107 6.94 -10.85 20.14
C TYR A 107 7.10 -9.40 19.71
N SER A 108 7.99 -8.69 20.38
CA SER A 108 8.27 -7.27 20.09
C SER A 108 9.77 -6.99 20.14
N THR A 109 10.20 -6.03 19.34
CA THR A 109 11.59 -5.56 19.31
C THR A 109 11.68 -4.12 18.82
N SER A 110 12.66 -3.38 19.33
CA SER A 110 13.03 -2.07 18.80
C SER A 110 14.05 -2.24 17.70
N VAL A 111 13.85 -1.58 16.56
CA VAL A 111 14.70 -1.69 15.37
C VAL A 111 15.21 -0.31 14.98
N CYS A 112 16.53 -0.15 14.91
CA CYS A 112 17.15 1.08 14.41
C CYS A 112 17.47 0.95 12.91
N VAL A 113 16.99 1.89 12.11
CA VAL A 113 17.23 1.95 10.65
C VAL A 113 17.56 3.38 10.22
N PRO A 114 18.26 3.59 9.09
CA PRO A 114 18.39 4.92 8.50
C PRO A 114 17.02 5.55 8.28
N GLY A 115 16.90 6.88 8.43
CA GLY A 115 15.65 7.56 8.14
C GLY A 115 15.21 7.34 6.69
N ASN A 116 13.91 7.48 6.43
CA ASN A 116 13.29 7.24 5.11
C ASN A 116 13.35 5.76 4.65
N SER A 117 13.79 4.83 5.52
CA SER A 117 13.74 3.39 5.27
C SER A 117 12.31 2.86 5.17
N THR A 118 12.12 1.82 4.36
CA THR A 118 10.82 1.13 4.23
C THR A 118 10.60 0.14 5.38
N LEU A 119 9.35 -0.24 5.62
CA LEU A 119 8.99 -1.26 6.60
C LEU A 119 9.67 -2.61 6.30
N LEU A 120 9.88 -2.97 5.03
CA LEU A 120 10.65 -4.14 4.65
C LEU A 120 12.10 -4.07 5.18
N ARG A 121 12.71 -2.89 5.22
CA ARG A 121 14.06 -2.72 5.81
C ARG A 121 14.02 -2.97 7.31
N VAL A 122 13.01 -2.46 8.01
CA VAL A 122 12.78 -2.73 9.44
C VAL A 122 12.66 -4.24 9.69
N MET A 123 11.83 -4.95 8.92
CA MET A 123 11.67 -6.41 9.02
C MET A 123 12.98 -7.16 8.77
N LYS A 124 13.76 -6.76 7.75
CA LYS A 124 15.08 -7.37 7.45
C LYS A 124 16.07 -7.21 8.60
N VAL A 125 16.06 -6.06 9.28
CA VAL A 125 16.92 -5.82 10.45
C VAL A 125 16.44 -6.63 11.65
N ALA A 126 15.13 -6.64 11.96
CA ALA A 126 14.56 -7.46 13.03
C ALA A 126 14.90 -8.96 12.85
N ARG A 127 14.79 -9.47 11.62
CA ARG A 127 15.20 -10.84 11.26
C ARG A 127 16.68 -11.10 11.51
N ARG A 128 17.55 -10.15 11.19
CA ARG A 128 19.00 -10.32 11.37
C ARG A 128 19.35 -10.41 12.87
N GLU A 129 18.67 -9.63 13.69
CA GLU A 129 18.93 -9.57 15.15
C GLU A 129 18.33 -10.78 15.88
N LYS A 130 17.15 -11.24 15.48
CA LYS A 130 16.40 -12.31 16.12
C LYS A 130 15.80 -13.24 15.04
N PRO A 131 16.63 -14.05 14.37
CA PRO A 131 16.21 -14.83 13.20
C PRO A 131 15.14 -15.87 13.50
N ASP A 132 15.17 -16.49 14.68
CA ASP A 132 14.19 -17.53 15.04
C ASP A 132 12.79 -16.95 15.27
N ILE A 133 12.71 -15.68 15.65
CA ILE A 133 11.44 -14.99 15.98
C ILE A 133 10.92 -14.22 14.77
N PHE A 134 11.76 -13.40 14.13
CA PHE A 134 11.34 -12.49 13.07
C PHE A 134 11.74 -12.99 11.68
N CYS A 135 11.92 -14.31 11.48
CA CYS A 135 11.99 -14.88 10.14
C CYS A 135 10.70 -14.58 9.38
N PHE A 136 10.83 -14.28 8.09
CA PHE A 136 9.68 -14.00 7.23
C PHE A 136 9.99 -14.37 5.79
N GLN A 137 8.94 -14.60 5.02
CA GLN A 137 8.99 -14.86 3.59
C GLN A 137 8.15 -13.83 2.84
N THR A 138 8.55 -13.53 1.61
CA THR A 138 7.83 -12.60 0.72
C THR A 138 7.70 -13.17 -0.68
N GLU A 139 6.64 -12.80 -1.36
CA GLU A 139 6.42 -13.04 -2.78
C GLU A 139 6.38 -11.69 -3.52
N GLN A 140 6.98 -11.61 -4.71
CA GLN A 140 6.95 -10.39 -5.51
C GLN A 140 5.61 -10.31 -6.26
N THR A 141 4.92 -9.18 -6.15
CA THR A 141 3.67 -8.89 -6.87
C THR A 141 3.80 -7.58 -7.67
N SER A 142 2.80 -7.25 -8.49
CA SER A 142 2.72 -5.94 -9.16
C SER A 142 2.65 -4.77 -8.18
N TRP A 143 2.20 -5.02 -6.94
CA TRP A 143 2.15 -4.03 -5.84
C TRP A 143 3.41 -4.01 -4.98
N GLY A 144 4.44 -4.79 -5.34
CA GLY A 144 5.65 -4.95 -4.55
C GLY A 144 5.67 -6.23 -3.72
N PRO A 145 6.59 -6.32 -2.74
CA PRO A 145 6.77 -7.51 -1.92
C PRO A 145 5.57 -7.72 -0.97
N PHE A 146 4.88 -8.84 -1.13
CA PHE A 146 3.80 -9.30 -0.28
C PHE A 146 4.34 -10.27 0.77
N VAL A 147 4.02 -10.06 2.05
CA VAL A 147 4.51 -10.92 3.15
C VAL A 147 3.61 -12.15 3.26
N THR A 148 4.17 -13.32 2.98
CA THR A 148 3.43 -14.59 2.95
C THR A 148 3.53 -15.35 4.27
N SER A 149 4.60 -15.17 5.02
CA SER A 149 4.85 -15.87 6.29
C SER A 149 5.71 -15.03 7.23
N ILE A 150 5.44 -15.12 8.54
CA ILE A 150 6.27 -14.57 9.62
C ILE A 150 6.33 -15.61 10.74
N HIS A 151 7.50 -15.80 11.35
CA HIS A 151 7.72 -16.78 12.42
C HIS A 151 7.27 -18.21 12.01
N GLY A 152 7.53 -18.59 10.76
CA GLY A 152 7.11 -19.87 10.20
C GLY A 152 5.60 -20.03 9.94
N LEU A 153 4.76 -19.08 10.33
CA LEU A 153 3.31 -19.11 10.14
C LEU A 153 2.93 -18.42 8.82
N ALA A 154 2.50 -19.22 7.84
CA ALA A 154 2.09 -18.74 6.52
C ALA A 154 0.58 -18.41 6.47
N GLY A 155 0.23 -17.40 5.68
CA GLY A 155 -1.15 -17.17 5.27
C GLY A 155 -1.67 -18.28 4.36
N ASN A 156 -2.98 -18.50 4.35
CA ASN A 156 -3.62 -19.58 3.60
C ASN A 156 -4.89 -19.07 2.91
N LYS A 157 -4.94 -19.23 1.57
CA LYS A 157 -6.07 -18.76 0.75
C LYS A 157 -7.39 -19.48 1.08
N THR A 158 -7.33 -20.79 1.34
CA THR A 158 -8.51 -21.62 1.66
C THR A 158 -9.05 -21.28 3.04
N GLN A 159 -8.17 -21.04 4.02
CA GLN A 159 -8.55 -20.64 5.38
C GLN A 159 -8.76 -19.12 5.51
N ARG A 160 -8.57 -18.37 4.43
CA ARG A 160 -8.65 -16.90 4.36
C ARG A 160 -7.81 -16.20 5.43
N THR A 161 -6.60 -16.70 5.69
CA THR A 161 -5.66 -16.14 6.67
C THR A 161 -4.50 -15.40 6.00
N TYR A 162 -4.02 -14.34 6.63
CA TYR A 162 -2.94 -13.49 6.12
C TYR A 162 -2.28 -12.66 7.22
N TRP A 163 -1.15 -12.02 6.90
CA TRP A 163 -0.50 -11.05 7.78
C TRP A 163 -0.95 -9.63 7.45
N GLN A 164 -1.65 -9.01 8.39
CA GLN A 164 -2.12 -7.63 8.28
C GLN A 164 -1.20 -6.70 9.08
N PHE A 165 -0.84 -5.56 8.51
CA PHE A 165 0.05 -4.59 9.14
C PHE A 165 -0.71 -3.37 9.63
N PHE A 166 -0.31 -2.85 10.79
CA PHE A 166 -0.89 -1.69 11.44
C PHE A 166 0.19 -0.72 11.91
N SER A 167 -0.13 0.57 11.88
CA SER A 167 0.54 1.60 12.67
C SER A 167 -0.34 1.88 13.89
N CYS A 168 0.11 1.46 15.06
CA CYS A 168 -0.70 1.38 16.27
C CYS A 168 -2.01 0.60 15.98
N TRP A 169 -3.15 1.29 15.93
CA TRP A 169 -4.48 0.68 15.75
C TRP A 169 -5.03 0.80 14.32
N SER A 170 -4.33 1.51 13.44
CA SER A 170 -4.81 1.78 12.07
C SER A 170 -4.12 0.86 11.06
N PRO A 171 -4.89 0.14 10.20
CA PRO A 171 -4.30 -0.71 9.19
C PRO A 171 -3.53 0.11 8.17
N LEU A 172 -2.35 -0.37 7.78
CA LEU A 172 -1.55 0.28 6.76
C LEU A 172 -2.27 0.23 5.42
N GLN A 173 -2.18 1.34 4.68
CA GLN A 173 -2.74 1.45 3.33
C GLN A 173 -1.70 1.14 2.24
N GLU A 174 -0.45 0.90 2.64
CA GLU A 174 0.70 0.62 1.77
C GLU A 174 1.36 -0.70 2.15
N GLY A 175 1.95 -1.36 1.15
CA GLY A 175 2.74 -2.57 1.35
C GLY A 175 4.08 -2.29 2.06
N VAL A 176 4.68 -3.34 2.62
CA VAL A 176 5.95 -3.24 3.37
C VAL A 176 7.11 -2.70 2.54
N GLY A 177 7.06 -2.85 1.21
CA GLY A 177 8.05 -2.32 0.29
C GLY A 177 7.98 -0.81 0.08
N THR A 178 6.87 -0.18 0.47
CA THR A 178 6.57 1.23 0.18
C THR A 178 6.44 2.03 1.46
N TYR A 179 5.73 1.48 2.45
CA TYR A 179 5.44 2.18 3.70
C TYR A 179 6.74 2.57 4.41
N LYS A 180 6.81 3.83 4.85
CA LYS A 180 7.97 4.41 5.56
C LYS A 180 7.58 4.78 6.99
N PRO A 181 7.96 3.95 7.98
CA PRO A 181 7.67 4.25 9.38
C PRO A 181 8.36 5.55 9.85
N LYS A 182 7.77 6.20 10.83
CA LYS A 182 8.29 7.35 11.56
C LYS A 182 9.10 6.92 12.78
N ASN A 183 9.89 7.85 13.31
CA ASN A 183 10.62 7.62 14.55
C ASN A 183 9.64 7.33 15.70
N TRP A 184 9.94 6.30 16.47
CA TRP A 184 9.14 5.73 17.56
C TRP A 184 7.77 5.18 17.17
N GLU A 185 7.49 5.02 15.87
CA GLU A 185 6.25 4.42 15.43
C GLU A 185 6.16 2.94 15.84
N HIS A 186 4.98 2.52 16.28
CA HIS A 186 4.71 1.12 16.62
C HIS A 186 4.01 0.42 15.47
N ILE A 187 4.78 -0.41 14.76
CA ILE A 187 4.28 -1.26 13.70
C ILE A 187 3.92 -2.63 14.25
N GLN A 188 2.70 -3.08 13.96
CA GLN A 188 2.20 -4.39 14.34
C GLN A 188 1.90 -5.22 13.09
N ALA A 189 2.49 -6.41 12.99
CA ALA A 189 2.03 -7.45 12.07
C ALA A 189 1.14 -8.43 12.85
N ILE A 190 -0.14 -8.48 12.51
CA ILE A 190 -1.13 -9.33 13.18
C ILE A 190 -1.60 -10.39 12.18
N PHE A 191 -1.55 -11.65 12.59
CA PHE A 191 -2.11 -12.75 11.82
C PHE A 191 -3.64 -12.71 11.90
N SER A 192 -4.28 -12.46 10.76
CA SER A 192 -5.70 -12.11 10.66
C SER A 192 -6.43 -12.98 9.62
N THR A 193 -7.75 -12.85 9.58
CA THR A 193 -8.61 -13.40 8.54
C THR A 193 -9.25 -12.30 7.70
N TYR A 194 -9.64 -12.61 6.45
CA TYR A 194 -10.41 -11.72 5.56
C TYR A 194 -11.66 -12.38 5.01
#